data_AF-A0A519V0A3-F1
#
_entry.id   AF-A0A519V0A3-F1
#
_cell.length_a   1.000
_cell.length_b   1.000
_cell.length_c   1.000
_cell.angle_alpha   90.00
_cell.angle_beta   90.00
_cell.angle_gamma   90.00
#
_symmetry.space_group_name_H-M   'P 1'
#
loop_
_entity.id
_entity.type
_entity.pdbx_description
1 polymer ?
#
loop_
_entity_poly.entity_id
_entity_poly.type
_entity_poly.pdbx_seq_one_letter_code
_entity_poly.pdbx_strand_id
1 'polypeptide(L)'
;MRVHHQFRSFQQILARYDGKIPLHRFLVAYYKQNKQMGSTDRRWASRYVYAYFRLGKALLNKNLEVRLAVGDFLVNSTPSLIVAEYLPEYQEHQAKPLEEKLKMIKIAFPAFNISAIFPFLNELSKKVDFEEFLTSFLVQPDVFIRVKAVDKIAIQQLLKGAGIDVQDLGDCTLAVPNGTKLEQFLPQTTGYYIQDIASQKTAAYFKPKAYEYWWDCCAASGGKSILLHQLEPSVKLLVSDVRESILENLAPRFKQAGIIGYQKKVLDLRYSVKSDLHAFNFDGILLDAPCTGSGTWGRTPEMLSYFDASKINYFVKLQRDIALNVVPYLKSGQPLIYMTCSVFEAENEGNVAYFNANLPLHLESMELIQKHTQKGDTLFVARFIKK
;
A
#
# COMPACT_ATOMS: atom_id res chain seq x y z
N MET A 1 11.93 -25.77 25.56
CA MET A 1 10.88 -26.55 24.84
C MET A 1 9.93 -25.66 24.01
N ARG A 2 9.26 -24.66 24.61
CA ARG A 2 8.30 -23.78 23.90
C ARG A 2 8.92 -22.91 22.80
N VAL A 3 10.08 -22.30 23.05
CA VAL A 3 10.79 -21.47 22.05
C VAL A 3 11.16 -22.28 20.80
N HIS A 4 11.71 -23.49 20.95
CA HIS A 4 12.03 -24.36 19.82
C HIS A 4 10.79 -24.78 19.00
N HIS A 5 9.63 -24.96 19.65
CA HIS A 5 8.38 -25.23 18.92
C HIS A 5 7.95 -24.04 18.06
N GLN A 6 8.01 -22.82 18.62
CA GLN A 6 7.70 -21.61 17.85
C GLN A 6 8.68 -21.39 16.70
N PHE A 7 9.98 -21.60 16.95
CA PHE A 7 11.01 -21.49 15.92
C PHE A 7 10.80 -22.52 14.80
N ARG A 8 10.52 -23.79 15.13
CA ARG A 8 10.23 -24.83 14.15
C ARG A 8 9.01 -24.49 13.30
N SER A 9 7.96 -23.95 13.92
CA SER A 9 6.75 -23.52 13.21
C SER A 9 7.07 -22.41 12.20
N PHE A 10 7.86 -21.41 12.60
CA PHE A 10 8.37 -20.37 11.71
C PHE A 10 9.19 -20.96 10.54
N GLN A 11 10.14 -21.87 10.82
CA GLN A 11 10.95 -22.51 9.78
C GLN A 11 10.11 -23.29 8.76
N GLN A 12 9.10 -24.03 9.23
CA GLN A 12 8.20 -24.77 8.34
C GLN A 12 7.40 -23.86 7.40
N ILE A 13 6.92 -22.72 7.92
CA ILE A 13 6.21 -21.73 7.09
C ILE A 13 7.17 -21.12 6.07
N LEU A 14 8.35 -20.69 6.52
CA LEU A 14 9.35 -20.06 5.66
C LEU A 14 9.80 -21.01 4.53
N ALA A 15 10.00 -22.29 4.83
CA ALA A 15 10.41 -23.30 3.85
C ALA A 15 9.34 -23.62 2.79
N ARG A 16 8.05 -23.39 3.11
CA ARG A 16 6.94 -23.64 2.17
C ARG A 16 6.50 -22.42 1.38
N TYR A 17 6.88 -21.23 1.82
CA TYR A 17 6.46 -19.99 1.17
C TYR A 17 7.38 -19.65 -0.01
N ASP A 18 6.83 -19.56 -1.22
CA ASP A 18 7.59 -19.35 -2.45
C ASP A 18 7.45 -17.93 -3.04
N GLY A 19 6.78 -17.02 -2.34
CA GLY A 19 6.59 -15.63 -2.76
C GLY A 19 5.58 -15.42 -3.89
N LYS A 20 4.91 -16.45 -4.42
CA LYS A 20 4.00 -16.30 -5.58
C LYS A 20 2.68 -15.63 -5.26
N ILE A 21 2.19 -15.80 -4.03
CA ILE A 21 0.97 -15.15 -3.54
C ILE A 21 1.30 -14.26 -2.34
N PRO A 22 0.52 -13.20 -2.07
CA PRO A 22 0.72 -12.36 -0.89
C PRO A 22 0.76 -13.20 0.40
N LEU A 23 1.69 -12.87 1.30
CA LEU A 23 1.98 -13.66 2.49
C LEU A 23 0.72 -13.88 3.35
N HIS A 24 -0.13 -12.87 3.52
CA HIS A 24 -1.37 -13.00 4.28
C HIS A 24 -2.32 -14.07 3.71
N ARG A 25 -2.41 -14.20 2.38
CA ARG A 25 -3.23 -15.25 1.73
C ARG A 25 -2.62 -16.62 1.91
N PHE A 26 -1.30 -16.71 1.78
CA PHE A 26 -0.57 -17.94 2.05
C PHE A 26 -0.78 -18.41 3.49
N LEU A 27 -0.63 -17.53 4.48
CA LEU A 27 -0.80 -17.86 5.90
C LEU A 27 -2.23 -18.33 6.20
N VAL A 28 -3.26 -17.72 5.61
CA VAL A 28 -4.65 -18.18 5.75
C VAL A 28 -4.81 -19.61 5.22
N ALA A 29 -4.29 -19.91 4.02
CA ALA A 29 -4.35 -21.25 3.46
C ALA A 29 -3.53 -22.27 4.28
N TYR A 30 -2.32 -21.88 4.70
CA TYR A 30 -1.42 -22.69 5.51
C TYR A 30 -2.07 -23.07 6.85
N TYR A 31 -2.67 -22.11 7.57
CA TYR A 31 -3.32 -22.38 8.85
C TYR A 31 -4.61 -23.19 8.70
N LYS A 32 -5.31 -23.10 7.57
CA LYS A 32 -6.46 -23.96 7.26
C LYS A 32 -6.04 -25.43 7.10
N GLN A 33 -4.85 -25.68 6.54
CA GLN A 33 -4.28 -27.03 6.38
C GLN A 33 -3.63 -27.55 7.67
N ASN A 34 -3.17 -26.67 8.55
CA ASN A 34 -2.51 -27.01 9.82
C ASN A 34 -3.41 -26.69 11.03
N LYS A 35 -4.55 -27.39 11.13
CA LYS A 35 -5.57 -27.15 12.16
C LYS A 35 -5.08 -27.36 13.59
N GLN A 36 -4.02 -28.15 13.78
CA GLN A 36 -3.37 -28.39 15.07
C GLN A 36 -2.75 -27.13 15.69
N MET A 37 -2.43 -26.11 14.87
CA MET A 37 -1.92 -24.84 15.39
C MET A 37 -3.06 -24.05 16.05
N GLY A 38 -2.94 -23.77 17.35
CA GLY A 38 -3.88 -22.93 18.08
C GLY A 38 -3.77 -21.45 17.70
N SER A 39 -4.70 -20.61 18.19
CA SER A 39 -4.70 -19.16 17.92
C SER A 39 -3.38 -18.49 18.35
N THR A 40 -2.85 -18.87 19.52
CA THR A 40 -1.56 -18.40 20.04
C THR A 40 -0.40 -18.79 19.13
N ASP A 41 -0.37 -20.03 18.64
CA ASP A 41 0.71 -20.51 17.77
C ASP A 41 0.71 -19.78 16.43
N ARG A 42 -0.47 -19.63 15.81
CA ARG A 42 -0.63 -18.88 14.56
C ARG A 42 -0.20 -17.43 14.72
N ARG A 43 -0.53 -16.79 15.85
CA ARG A 43 -0.11 -15.42 16.13
C ARG A 43 1.41 -15.28 16.20
N TRP A 44 2.08 -16.16 16.94
CA TRP A 44 3.55 -16.14 17.06
C TRP A 44 4.24 -16.47 15.73
N ALA A 45 3.76 -17.49 15.04
CA ALA A 45 4.28 -17.88 13.74
C ALA A 45 4.15 -16.74 12.72
N SER A 46 2.99 -16.09 12.62
CA SER A 46 2.81 -14.92 11.76
C SER A 46 3.76 -13.79 12.15
N ARG A 47 3.83 -13.41 13.43
CA ARG A 47 4.74 -12.35 13.92
C ARG A 47 6.17 -12.59 13.47
N TYR A 48 6.69 -13.80 13.67
CA TYR A 48 8.06 -14.17 13.34
C TYR A 48 8.32 -14.14 11.83
N VAL A 49 7.38 -14.61 11.01
CA VAL A 49 7.52 -14.57 9.55
C VAL A 49 7.54 -13.12 9.05
N TYR A 50 6.65 -12.26 9.56
CA TYR A 50 6.65 -10.84 9.20
C TYR A 50 7.91 -10.12 9.67
N ALA A 51 8.37 -10.35 10.91
CA ALA A 51 9.60 -9.75 11.44
C ALA A 51 10.84 -10.17 10.64
N TYR A 52 10.91 -11.44 10.23
CA TYR A 52 11.98 -11.94 9.36
C TYR A 52 12.02 -11.22 8.00
N PHE A 53 10.87 -11.09 7.33
CA PHE A 53 10.82 -10.41 6.03
C PHE A 53 11.12 -8.92 6.13
N ARG A 54 10.65 -8.24 7.18
CA ARG A 54 10.94 -6.82 7.44
C ARG A 54 12.42 -6.52 7.65
N LEU A 55 13.18 -7.45 8.23
CA LEU A 55 14.64 -7.31 8.38
C LEU A 55 15.37 -7.37 7.03
N GLY A 56 14.77 -7.95 6.00
CA GLY A 56 15.35 -8.10 4.67
C GLY A 56 16.74 -8.74 4.73
N LYS A 57 17.72 -8.08 4.09
CA LYS A 57 19.12 -8.52 4.02
C LYS A 57 20.03 -7.81 5.02
N ALA A 58 19.50 -7.11 6.02
CA ALA A 58 20.28 -6.28 6.94
C ALA A 58 21.33 -7.03 7.78
N LEU A 59 21.21 -8.35 7.91
CA LEU A 59 22.09 -9.18 8.72
C LEU A 59 22.32 -10.58 8.11
N LEU A 60 22.61 -10.64 6.80
CA LEU A 60 22.77 -11.92 6.08
C LEU A 60 23.94 -12.80 6.58
N ASN A 61 24.92 -12.22 7.25
CA ASN A 61 26.10 -12.93 7.76
C ASN A 61 25.83 -13.73 9.05
N LYS A 62 24.59 -13.73 9.56
CA LYS A 62 24.19 -14.48 10.75
C LYS A 62 23.22 -15.62 10.40
N ASN A 63 23.17 -16.62 11.28
CA ASN A 63 22.23 -17.73 11.17
C ASN A 63 20.77 -17.27 11.34
N LEU A 64 19.85 -18.16 11.02
CA LEU A 64 18.41 -17.85 10.97
C LEU A 64 17.85 -17.47 12.35
N GLU A 65 18.35 -18.09 13.40
CA GLU A 65 17.97 -17.85 14.80
C GLU A 65 18.25 -16.40 15.20
N VAL A 66 19.50 -15.95 15.02
CA VAL A 66 19.92 -14.58 15.37
C VAL A 66 19.23 -13.57 14.48
N ARG A 67 19.11 -13.83 13.17
CA ARG A 67 18.37 -12.94 12.26
C ARG A 67 16.92 -12.78 12.69
N LEU A 68 16.23 -13.86 13.03
CA LEU A 68 14.85 -13.77 13.50
C LEU A 68 14.76 -13.00 14.82
N ALA A 69 15.65 -13.25 15.77
CA ALA A 69 15.66 -12.54 17.06
C ALA A 69 15.89 -11.04 16.89
N VAL A 70 16.85 -10.64 16.05
CA VAL A 70 17.10 -9.22 15.74
C VAL A 70 15.89 -8.59 15.04
N GLY A 71 15.31 -9.27 14.04
CA GLY A 71 14.12 -8.78 13.34
C GLY A 71 12.94 -8.59 14.29
N ASP A 72 12.69 -9.55 15.17
CA ASP A 72 11.59 -9.49 16.13
C ASP A 72 11.79 -8.38 17.18
N PHE A 73 13.02 -8.21 17.67
CA PHE A 73 13.41 -7.14 18.59
C PHE A 73 13.22 -5.75 17.97
N LEU A 74 13.63 -5.55 16.72
CA LEU A 74 13.50 -4.27 16.04
C LEU A 74 12.03 -3.93 15.75
N VAL A 75 11.26 -4.90 15.24
CA VAL A 75 9.89 -4.66 14.76
C VAL A 75 8.87 -4.54 15.88
N ASN A 76 9.00 -5.34 16.95
CA ASN A 76 7.98 -5.45 17.98
C ASN A 76 8.46 -4.88 19.31
N SER A 77 7.49 -4.50 20.16
CA SER A 77 7.75 -3.96 21.50
C SER A 77 7.37 -4.90 22.65
N THR A 78 6.68 -6.01 22.36
CA THR A 78 6.21 -6.95 23.38
C THR A 78 7.16 -8.14 23.54
N PRO A 79 7.31 -8.69 24.77
CA PRO A 79 8.29 -9.74 25.06
C PRO A 79 8.18 -10.97 24.17
N SER A 80 9.32 -11.44 23.67
CA SER A 80 9.43 -12.59 22.76
C SER A 80 10.37 -13.66 23.29
N LEU A 81 9.97 -14.93 23.17
CA LEU A 81 10.79 -16.07 23.57
C LEU A 81 12.03 -16.23 22.69
N ILE A 82 11.94 -15.89 21.41
CA ILE A 82 13.09 -15.93 20.49
C ILE A 82 14.12 -14.86 20.86
N VAL A 83 13.66 -13.65 21.23
CA VAL A 83 14.57 -12.60 21.72
C VAL A 83 15.22 -13.03 23.04
N ALA A 84 14.45 -13.57 23.99
CA ALA A 84 14.98 -14.03 25.27
C ALA A 84 16.04 -15.15 25.11
N GLU A 85 15.84 -16.07 24.17
CA GLU A 85 16.75 -17.19 23.94
C GLU A 85 18.04 -16.78 23.22
N TYR A 86 17.92 -15.99 22.15
CA TYR A 86 19.06 -15.71 21.25
C TYR A 86 19.66 -14.30 21.41
N LEU A 87 19.00 -13.43 22.18
CA LEU A 87 19.40 -12.05 22.50
C LEU A 87 19.05 -11.70 23.96
N PRO A 88 19.47 -12.50 24.96
CA PRO A 88 19.01 -12.37 26.36
C PRO A 88 19.25 -10.97 26.95
N GLU A 89 20.39 -10.36 26.62
CA GLU A 89 20.77 -9.00 27.07
C GLU A 89 19.81 -7.90 26.57
N TYR A 90 19.05 -8.17 25.50
CA TYR A 90 18.12 -7.22 24.88
C TYR A 90 16.66 -7.47 25.27
N GLN A 91 16.38 -8.50 26.08
CA GLN A 91 15.01 -8.87 26.45
C GLN A 91 14.26 -7.71 27.12
N GLU A 92 14.90 -7.01 28.05
CA GLU A 92 14.31 -5.89 28.81
C GLU A 92 14.23 -4.60 27.98
N HIS A 93 14.84 -4.57 26.81
CA HIS A 93 14.92 -3.40 25.94
C HIS A 93 13.89 -3.41 24.79
N GLN A 94 13.06 -4.46 24.67
CA GLN A 94 12.08 -4.59 23.58
C GLN A 94 11.10 -3.41 23.50
N ALA A 95 10.70 -2.85 24.66
CA ALA A 95 9.77 -1.72 24.72
C ALA A 95 10.40 -0.36 24.36
N LYS A 96 11.73 -0.29 24.15
CA LYS A 96 12.41 0.97 23.78
C LYS A 96 12.03 1.45 22.38
N PRO A 97 12.13 2.77 22.11
CA PRO A 97 11.94 3.33 20.77
C PRO A 97 12.85 2.65 19.72
N LEU A 98 12.38 2.58 18.47
CA LEU A 98 13.10 1.92 17.37
C LEU A 98 14.52 2.50 17.18
N GLU A 99 14.69 3.81 17.31
CA GLU A 99 16.00 4.47 17.18
C GLU A 99 17.02 3.95 18.20
N GLU A 100 16.62 3.80 19.46
CA GLU A 100 17.48 3.21 20.50
C GLU A 100 17.79 1.75 20.20
N LYS A 101 16.79 0.98 19.77
CA LYS A 101 16.96 -0.44 19.40
C LYS A 101 17.92 -0.61 18.23
N LEU A 102 17.87 0.27 17.23
CA LEU A 102 18.80 0.27 16.09
C LEU A 102 20.24 0.56 16.54
N LYS A 103 20.45 1.54 17.45
CA LYS A 103 21.78 1.82 18.02
C LYS A 103 22.33 0.60 18.76
N MET A 104 21.50 -0.05 19.59
CA MET A 104 21.87 -1.28 20.30
C MET A 104 22.27 -2.41 19.35
N ILE A 105 21.45 -2.69 18.33
CA ILE A 105 21.74 -3.73 17.34
C ILE A 105 23.01 -3.41 16.55
N LYS A 106 23.24 -2.15 16.17
CA LYS A 106 24.46 -1.76 15.45
C LYS A 106 25.73 -1.97 16.29
N ILE A 107 25.66 -1.75 17.60
CA ILE A 107 26.77 -2.01 18.54
C ILE A 107 27.03 -3.53 18.66
N ALA A 108 25.99 -4.33 18.91
CA ALA A 108 26.13 -5.78 19.08
C ALA A 108 26.53 -6.50 17.78
N PHE A 109 26.02 -5.99 16.66
CA PHE A 109 26.23 -6.55 15.33
C PHE A 109 26.80 -5.46 14.41
N PRO A 110 28.12 -5.19 14.45
CA PRO A 110 28.74 -4.17 13.59
C PRO A 110 28.47 -4.34 12.09
N ALA A 111 28.28 -5.59 11.64
CA ALA A 111 27.91 -5.95 10.28
C ALA A 111 26.45 -5.64 9.89
N PHE A 112 25.59 -5.27 10.84
CA PHE A 112 24.22 -4.84 10.56
C PHE A 112 24.24 -3.64 9.61
N ASN A 113 23.50 -3.75 8.51
CA ASN A 113 23.39 -2.71 7.50
C ASN A 113 21.92 -2.43 7.18
N ILE A 114 21.40 -1.32 7.68
CA ILE A 114 20.00 -0.93 7.46
C ILE A 114 19.68 -0.72 5.97
N SER A 115 20.64 -0.24 5.18
CA SER A 115 20.44 -0.05 3.74
C SER A 115 20.24 -1.36 2.99
N ALA A 116 20.69 -2.49 3.55
CA ALA A 116 20.43 -3.82 2.97
C ALA A 116 19.00 -4.34 3.25
N ILE A 117 18.16 -3.62 4.01
CA ILE A 117 16.73 -3.96 4.10
C ILE A 117 16.08 -3.88 2.71
N PHE A 118 16.38 -2.82 1.95
CA PHE A 118 15.82 -2.59 0.63
C PHE A 118 16.89 -2.80 -0.46
N PRO A 119 16.84 -3.88 -1.24
CA PRO A 119 17.93 -4.24 -2.16
C PRO A 119 17.95 -3.44 -3.48
N PHE A 120 16.95 -2.59 -3.73
CA PHE A 120 16.77 -1.88 -5.02
C PHE A 120 17.10 -0.38 -4.92
N LEU A 121 18.12 -0.03 -4.14
CA LEU A 121 18.50 1.36 -3.87
C LEU A 121 18.77 2.19 -5.12
N ASN A 122 19.37 1.58 -6.14
CA ASN A 122 19.73 2.26 -7.38
C ASN A 122 18.52 2.63 -8.24
N GLU A 123 17.36 2.01 -8.00
CA GLU A 123 16.12 2.24 -8.75
C GLU A 123 15.21 3.26 -8.04
N LEU A 124 15.53 3.62 -6.80
CA LEU A 124 14.72 4.45 -5.93
C LEU A 124 14.68 5.90 -6.44
N SER A 125 13.51 6.54 -6.43
CA SER A 125 13.41 7.97 -6.69
C SER A 125 14.28 8.75 -5.71
N LYS A 126 15.05 9.71 -6.24
CA LYS A 126 15.87 10.65 -5.45
C LYS A 126 15.05 11.54 -4.53
N LYS A 127 13.72 11.59 -4.69
CA LYS A 127 12.81 12.33 -3.81
C LYS A 127 12.44 11.56 -2.55
N VAL A 128 12.75 10.27 -2.46
CA VAL A 128 12.46 9.47 -1.28
C VAL A 128 13.35 9.93 -0.13
N ASP A 129 12.75 10.17 1.05
CA ASP A 129 13.51 10.30 2.28
C ASP A 129 14.08 8.93 2.64
N PHE A 130 15.37 8.78 2.43
CA PHE A 130 16.04 7.49 2.48
C PHE A 130 16.00 6.85 3.87
N GLU A 131 16.25 7.62 4.92
CA GLU A 131 16.32 7.11 6.29
C GLU A 131 14.93 6.75 6.81
N GLU A 132 13.95 7.62 6.58
CA GLU A 132 12.56 7.37 6.96
C GLU A 132 11.99 6.17 6.19
N PHE A 133 12.28 6.04 4.89
CA PHE A 133 11.82 4.93 4.08
C PHE A 133 12.35 3.59 4.59
N LEU A 134 13.66 3.47 4.81
CA LEU A 134 14.27 2.24 5.30
C LEU A 134 13.78 1.85 6.69
N THR A 135 13.71 2.81 7.61
CA THR A 135 13.24 2.55 8.97
C THR A 135 11.74 2.19 8.99
N SER A 136 10.94 2.69 8.04
CA SER A 136 9.52 2.36 7.94
C SER A 136 9.24 0.87 7.75
N PHE A 137 10.15 0.09 7.14
CA PHE A 137 9.98 -1.36 7.00
C PHE A 137 10.02 -2.08 8.34
N LEU A 138 10.68 -1.50 9.35
CA LEU A 138 10.73 -2.03 10.71
C LEU A 138 9.52 -1.58 11.55
N VAL A 139 8.64 -0.73 11.02
CA VAL A 139 7.43 -0.27 11.68
C VAL A 139 6.21 -0.91 11.02
N GLN A 140 5.29 -1.44 11.83
CA GLN A 140 4.04 -1.99 11.32
C GLN A 140 3.12 -0.83 10.87
N PRO A 141 2.65 -0.79 9.60
CA PRO A 141 1.75 0.25 9.13
C PRO A 141 0.40 0.19 9.82
N ASP A 142 -0.16 1.36 10.10
CA ASP A 142 -1.51 1.49 10.63
C ASP A 142 -2.56 1.25 9.53
N VAL A 143 -3.80 1.03 9.96
CA VAL A 143 -4.96 0.99 9.07
C VAL A 143 -5.57 2.38 9.04
N PHE A 144 -5.67 2.95 7.85
CA PHE A 144 -6.30 4.25 7.65
C PHE A 144 -7.70 4.07 7.11
N ILE A 145 -8.62 4.85 7.67
CA ILE A 145 -9.97 4.98 7.15
C ILE A 145 -10.24 6.43 6.78
N ARG A 146 -10.88 6.61 5.63
CA ARG A 146 -11.56 7.84 5.27
C ARG A 146 -13.01 7.76 5.72
N VAL A 147 -13.51 8.78 6.36
CA VAL A 147 -14.89 8.84 6.85
C VAL A 147 -15.65 10.01 6.22
N LYS A 148 -16.98 10.00 6.26
CA LYS A 148 -17.76 11.21 5.98
C LYS A 148 -17.60 12.19 7.15
N ALA A 149 -17.56 13.49 6.87
CA ALA A 149 -17.41 14.53 7.89
C ALA A 149 -18.48 14.41 9.00
N VAL A 150 -19.72 14.13 8.60
CA VAL A 150 -20.87 13.94 9.51
C VAL A 150 -20.75 12.72 10.41
N ASP A 151 -20.05 11.67 9.95
CA ASP A 151 -19.92 10.40 10.69
C ASP A 151 -18.66 10.36 11.57
N LYS A 152 -17.72 11.29 11.38
CA LYS A 152 -16.37 11.25 11.97
C LYS A 152 -16.41 11.15 13.50
N ILE A 153 -17.18 12.02 14.15
CA ILE A 153 -17.25 12.07 15.63
C ILE A 153 -17.85 10.77 16.17
N ALA A 154 -18.94 10.28 15.58
CA ALA A 154 -19.59 9.05 16.01
C ALA A 154 -18.66 7.83 15.84
N ILE A 155 -17.95 7.72 14.71
CA ILE A 155 -16.97 6.66 14.47
C ILE A 155 -15.84 6.70 15.50
N GLN A 156 -15.29 7.89 15.77
CA GLN A 156 -14.24 8.06 16.78
C GLN A 156 -14.71 7.61 18.16
N GLN A 157 -15.93 7.98 18.57
CA GLN A 157 -16.49 7.59 19.86
C GLN A 157 -16.69 6.08 19.96
N LEU A 158 -17.23 5.42 18.93
CA LEU A 158 -17.42 3.96 18.90
C LEU A 158 -16.10 3.22 19.05
N LEU A 159 -15.08 3.62 18.29
CA LEU A 159 -13.77 2.97 18.31
C LEU A 159 -13.04 3.23 19.64
N LYS A 160 -13.04 4.46 20.15
CA LYS A 160 -12.44 4.77 21.46
C LYS A 160 -13.16 4.07 22.61
N GLY A 161 -14.50 3.97 22.55
CA GLY A 161 -15.30 3.21 23.52
C GLY A 161 -14.98 1.72 23.52
N ALA A 162 -14.50 1.17 22.41
CA ALA A 162 -13.99 -0.19 22.30
C ALA A 162 -12.51 -0.36 22.73
N GLY A 163 -11.88 0.70 23.26
CA GLY A 163 -10.48 0.69 23.69
C GLY A 163 -9.46 0.71 22.54
N ILE A 164 -9.87 1.12 21.34
CA ILE A 164 -8.98 1.24 20.18
C ILE A 164 -8.28 2.61 20.24
N ASP A 165 -6.96 2.60 20.05
CA ASP A 165 -6.16 3.82 19.94
C ASP A 165 -6.40 4.49 18.58
N VAL A 166 -7.36 5.42 18.52
CA VAL A 166 -7.72 6.14 17.29
C VAL A 166 -6.96 7.45 17.21
N GLN A 167 -6.16 7.62 16.17
CA GLN A 167 -5.53 8.89 15.83
C GLN A 167 -6.36 9.65 14.79
N ASP A 168 -6.63 10.92 15.07
CA ASP A 168 -7.27 11.84 14.13
C ASP A 168 -6.20 12.60 13.35
N LEU A 169 -6.17 12.42 12.03
CA LEU A 169 -5.15 13.02 11.16
C LEU A 169 -5.70 14.21 10.35
N GLY A 170 -6.90 14.72 10.69
CA GLY A 170 -7.57 15.78 9.93
C GLY A 170 -8.22 15.26 8.64
N ASP A 171 -8.85 16.14 7.86
CA ASP A 171 -9.40 15.84 6.52
C ASP A 171 -10.29 14.57 6.46
N CYS A 172 -11.06 14.31 7.51
CA CYS A 172 -11.84 13.08 7.65
C CYS A 172 -11.03 11.77 7.53
N THR A 173 -9.76 11.80 7.93
CA THR A 173 -8.84 10.65 7.99
C THR A 173 -8.63 10.22 9.43
N LEU A 174 -8.85 8.95 9.72
CA LEU A 174 -8.52 8.33 11.01
C LEU A 174 -7.51 7.20 10.80
N ALA A 175 -6.56 7.06 11.71
CA ALA A 175 -5.67 5.90 11.79
C ALA A 175 -6.00 5.06 13.01
N VAL A 176 -5.97 3.74 12.83
CA VAL A 176 -6.13 2.74 13.90
C VAL A 176 -5.00 1.71 13.81
N PRO A 177 -4.68 1.02 14.92
CA PRO A 177 -3.61 0.05 14.93
C PRO A 177 -3.84 -1.07 13.92
N ASN A 178 -2.74 -1.62 13.41
CA ASN A 178 -2.78 -2.79 12.55
C ASN A 178 -3.56 -3.96 13.18
N GLY A 179 -4.38 -4.64 12.38
CA GLY A 179 -5.16 -5.79 12.84
C GLY A 179 -6.48 -5.44 13.52
N THR A 180 -6.80 -4.15 13.67
CA THR A 180 -8.14 -3.69 14.10
C THR A 180 -9.19 -4.20 13.12
N LYS A 181 -10.14 -5.02 13.62
CA LYS A 181 -11.28 -5.54 12.86
C LYS A 181 -12.43 -4.55 12.90
N LEU A 182 -12.35 -3.52 12.05
CA LEU A 182 -13.30 -2.40 12.04
C LEU A 182 -14.76 -2.86 11.96
N GLU A 183 -15.03 -3.91 11.21
CA GLU A 183 -16.36 -4.52 11.05
C GLU A 183 -16.98 -5.06 12.34
N GLN A 184 -16.19 -5.28 13.40
CA GLN A 184 -16.71 -5.68 14.72
C GLN A 184 -17.27 -4.50 15.51
N PHE A 185 -16.86 -3.28 15.18
CA PHE A 185 -17.15 -2.06 15.95
C PHE A 185 -17.96 -1.04 15.15
N LEU A 186 -17.83 -1.06 13.83
CA LEU A 186 -18.47 -0.14 12.91
C LEU A 186 -19.49 -0.89 12.04
N PRO A 187 -20.78 -0.52 12.12
CA PRO A 187 -21.79 -1.03 11.21
C PRO A 187 -21.41 -0.85 9.73
N GLN A 188 -21.87 -1.74 8.86
CA GLN A 188 -21.64 -1.60 7.41
C GLN A 188 -22.30 -0.35 6.81
N THR A 189 -23.32 0.19 7.49
CA THR A 189 -24.00 1.43 7.09
C THR A 189 -23.20 2.69 7.41
N THR A 190 -22.17 2.58 8.25
CA THR A 190 -21.30 3.70 8.61
C THR A 190 -20.46 4.11 7.40
N GLY A 191 -20.46 5.40 7.06
CA GLY A 191 -19.81 5.94 5.87
C GLY A 191 -18.29 6.01 5.97
N TYR A 192 -17.62 4.86 6.12
CA TYR A 192 -16.15 4.75 6.14
C TYR A 192 -15.61 3.89 4.99
N TYR A 193 -14.38 4.19 4.59
CA TYR A 193 -13.65 3.47 3.55
C TYR A 193 -12.22 3.23 4.01
N ILE A 194 -11.79 1.97 3.99
CA ILE A 194 -10.37 1.65 4.22
C ILE A 194 -9.57 2.17 3.02
N GLN A 195 -8.68 3.13 3.29
CA GLN A 195 -7.81 3.73 2.29
C GLN A 195 -6.62 4.41 2.98
N ASP A 196 -5.40 4.06 2.54
CA ASP A 196 -4.16 4.65 3.05
C ASP A 196 -4.15 6.18 2.93
N ILE A 197 -3.56 6.87 3.91
CA ILE A 197 -3.47 8.33 3.96
C ILE A 197 -2.79 8.93 2.72
N ALA A 198 -1.72 8.31 2.19
CA ALA A 198 -1.07 8.80 0.98
C ALA A 198 -2.01 8.69 -0.24
N SER A 199 -2.82 7.63 -0.30
CA SER A 199 -3.87 7.49 -1.31
C SER A 199 -4.99 8.51 -1.18
N GLN A 200 -5.29 9.00 0.03
CA GLN A 200 -6.29 10.05 0.22
C GLN A 200 -5.76 11.42 -0.21
N LYS A 201 -4.48 11.71 0.04
CA LYS A 201 -3.85 13.00 -0.32
C LYS A 201 -3.78 13.27 -1.83
N THR A 202 -3.88 12.25 -2.68
CA THR A 202 -3.99 12.45 -4.15
C THR A 202 -5.24 13.25 -4.54
N ALA A 203 -6.26 13.33 -3.68
CA ALA A 203 -7.48 14.11 -3.89
C ALA A 203 -7.22 15.56 -4.34
N ALA A 204 -6.18 16.18 -3.77
CA ALA A 204 -5.81 17.58 -4.04
C ALA A 204 -5.47 17.84 -5.51
N TYR A 205 -5.11 16.79 -6.26
CA TYR A 205 -4.76 16.86 -7.66
C TYR A 205 -5.96 16.70 -8.59
N PHE A 206 -7.11 16.23 -8.12
CA PHE A 206 -8.24 15.92 -9.01
C PHE A 206 -8.91 17.20 -9.52
N LYS A 207 -9.26 18.13 -8.61
CA LYS A 207 -9.92 19.41 -8.91
C LYS A 207 -11.13 19.27 -9.87
N PRO A 208 -12.07 18.33 -9.62
CA PRO A 208 -13.25 18.17 -10.48
C PRO A 208 -14.18 19.38 -10.41
N LYS A 209 -14.97 19.58 -11.48
CA LYS A 209 -16.08 20.53 -11.51
C LYS A 209 -17.40 19.81 -11.68
N ALA A 210 -18.47 20.52 -11.31
CA ALA A 210 -19.81 19.97 -11.37
C ALA A 210 -20.18 19.47 -12.78
N TYR A 211 -20.81 18.30 -12.83
CA TYR A 211 -21.30 17.64 -14.05
C TYR A 211 -20.25 17.22 -15.09
N GLU A 212 -18.97 17.32 -14.77
CA GLU A 212 -17.88 16.82 -15.62
C GLU A 212 -17.95 15.30 -15.79
N TYR A 213 -17.51 14.80 -16.94
CA TYR A 213 -17.42 13.37 -17.18
C TYR A 213 -16.01 12.84 -16.95
N TRP A 214 -15.83 12.02 -15.91
CA TRP A 214 -14.54 11.48 -15.51
C TRP A 214 -14.40 9.98 -15.79
N TRP A 215 -13.18 9.56 -16.15
CA TRP A 215 -12.83 8.15 -16.34
C TRP A 215 -11.77 7.69 -15.34
N ASP A 216 -12.12 6.72 -14.50
CA ASP A 216 -11.15 5.95 -13.70
C ASP A 216 -10.74 4.70 -14.49
N CYS A 217 -9.60 4.77 -15.17
CA CYS A 217 -9.25 3.80 -16.21
C CYS A 217 -8.62 2.50 -15.68
N CYS A 218 -8.18 2.52 -14.43
CA CYS A 218 -7.62 1.37 -13.70
C CYS A 218 -8.30 1.26 -12.33
N ALA A 219 -9.63 1.28 -12.31
CA ALA A 219 -10.43 1.56 -11.12
C ALA A 219 -10.30 0.52 -10.00
N ALA A 220 -9.90 -0.72 -10.32
CA ALA A 220 -9.90 -1.83 -9.39
C ALA A 220 -11.22 -1.91 -8.60
N SER A 221 -11.16 -1.76 -7.28
CA SER A 221 -12.33 -1.78 -6.39
C SER A 221 -12.92 -0.38 -6.11
N GLY A 222 -12.52 0.64 -6.88
CA GLY A 222 -13.17 1.94 -6.97
C GLY A 222 -12.75 2.98 -5.92
N GLY A 223 -11.64 2.79 -5.22
CA GLY A 223 -11.23 3.69 -4.12
C GLY A 223 -10.98 5.15 -4.56
N LYS A 224 -10.38 5.34 -5.74
CA LYS A 224 -10.11 6.67 -6.33
C LYS A 224 -11.37 7.29 -6.92
N SER A 225 -12.21 6.51 -7.58
CA SER A 225 -13.56 6.94 -7.99
C SER A 225 -14.42 7.43 -6.82
N ILE A 226 -14.44 6.72 -5.68
CA ILE A 226 -15.16 7.16 -4.48
C ILE A 226 -14.57 8.45 -3.94
N LEU A 227 -13.24 8.59 -3.95
CA LEU A 227 -12.57 9.82 -3.54
C LEU A 227 -12.99 11.01 -4.41
N LEU A 228 -12.98 10.83 -5.73
CA LEU A 228 -13.39 11.85 -6.70
C LEU A 228 -14.85 12.28 -6.49
N HIS A 229 -15.76 11.32 -6.36
CA HIS A 229 -17.18 11.60 -6.13
C HIS A 229 -17.45 12.29 -4.78
N GLN A 230 -16.60 12.07 -3.77
CA GLN A 230 -16.73 12.80 -2.49
C GLN A 230 -16.29 14.26 -2.59
N LEU A 231 -15.37 14.58 -3.52
CA LEU A 231 -14.99 15.97 -3.80
C LEU A 231 -16.09 16.70 -4.59
N GLU A 232 -16.69 16.01 -5.56
CA GLU A 232 -17.77 16.56 -6.39
C GLU A 232 -18.81 15.48 -6.74
N PRO A 233 -19.92 15.39 -5.97
CA PRO A 233 -20.94 14.35 -6.16
C PRO A 233 -21.67 14.39 -7.50
N SER A 234 -21.59 15.50 -8.25
CA SER A 234 -22.27 15.61 -9.54
C SER A 234 -21.44 15.11 -10.73
N VAL A 235 -20.20 14.67 -10.51
CA VAL A 235 -19.39 14.07 -11.59
C VAL A 235 -20.06 12.80 -12.14
N LYS A 236 -20.03 12.65 -13.46
CA LYS A 236 -20.39 11.40 -14.12
C LYS A 236 -19.15 10.52 -14.15
N LEU A 237 -19.32 9.21 -13.96
CA LEU A 237 -18.19 8.27 -13.90
C LEU A 237 -18.29 7.19 -14.96
N LEU A 238 -17.18 6.96 -15.64
CA LEU A 238 -16.87 5.69 -16.27
C LEU A 238 -15.73 5.03 -15.48
N VAL A 239 -15.88 3.74 -15.17
CA VAL A 239 -14.83 2.94 -14.53
C VAL A 239 -14.46 1.76 -15.40
N SER A 240 -13.16 1.48 -15.49
CA SER A 240 -12.66 0.28 -16.17
C SER A 240 -11.52 -0.41 -15.43
N ASP A 241 -11.41 -1.71 -15.65
CA ASP A 241 -10.29 -2.56 -15.26
C ASP A 241 -10.30 -3.79 -16.19
N VAL A 242 -9.16 -4.43 -16.39
CA VAL A 242 -9.09 -5.67 -17.18
C VAL A 242 -9.67 -6.87 -16.43
N ARG A 243 -9.77 -6.79 -15.09
CA ARG A 243 -10.28 -7.85 -14.23
C ARG A 243 -11.75 -7.64 -13.93
N GLU A 244 -12.61 -8.44 -14.56
CA GLU A 244 -14.06 -8.37 -14.30
C GLU A 244 -14.41 -8.57 -12.81
N SER A 245 -13.78 -9.54 -12.16
CA SER A 245 -14.04 -9.88 -10.75
C SER A 245 -13.75 -8.73 -9.78
N ILE A 246 -12.84 -7.81 -10.09
CA ILE A 246 -12.58 -6.67 -9.20
C ILE A 246 -13.63 -5.56 -9.38
N LEU A 247 -14.17 -5.42 -10.58
CA LEU A 247 -15.26 -4.51 -10.89
C LEU A 247 -16.60 -4.98 -10.29
N GLU A 248 -16.79 -6.28 -10.08
CA GLU A 248 -17.93 -6.80 -9.32
C GLU A 248 -17.87 -6.37 -7.85
N ASN A 249 -16.68 -6.37 -7.24
CA ASN A 249 -16.46 -5.90 -5.87
C ASN A 249 -16.62 -4.38 -5.72
N LEU A 250 -16.54 -3.62 -6.81
CA LEU A 250 -16.73 -2.17 -6.83
C LEU A 250 -18.20 -1.79 -6.64
N ALA A 251 -19.14 -2.54 -7.23
CA ALA A 251 -20.57 -2.22 -7.21
C ALA A 251 -21.16 -2.05 -5.79
N PRO A 252 -20.94 -2.95 -4.81
CA PRO A 252 -21.44 -2.76 -3.45
C PRO A 252 -20.81 -1.54 -2.76
N ARG A 253 -19.53 -1.26 -3.03
CA ARG A 253 -18.83 -0.08 -2.47
C ARG A 253 -19.38 1.22 -3.05
N PHE A 254 -19.71 1.25 -4.34
CA PHE A 254 -20.34 2.41 -4.99
C PHE A 254 -21.73 2.67 -4.45
N LYS A 255 -22.52 1.60 -4.25
CA LYS A 255 -23.83 1.70 -3.60
C LYS A 255 -23.71 2.29 -2.18
N GLN A 256 -22.75 1.82 -1.38
CA GLN A 256 -22.47 2.38 -0.06
C GLN A 256 -22.02 3.85 -0.12
N ALA A 257 -21.29 4.22 -1.17
CA ALA A 257 -20.86 5.59 -1.42
C ALA A 257 -21.92 6.51 -2.01
N GLY A 258 -23.12 5.99 -2.32
CA GLY A 258 -24.18 6.75 -2.98
C GLY A 258 -23.91 7.05 -4.46
N ILE A 259 -22.93 6.38 -5.07
CA ILE A 259 -22.61 6.52 -6.49
C ILE A 259 -23.61 5.67 -7.29
N ILE A 260 -24.55 6.35 -7.92
CA ILE A 260 -25.56 5.76 -8.80
C ILE A 260 -25.35 6.22 -10.25
N GLY A 261 -25.73 5.39 -11.23
CA GLY A 261 -25.71 5.79 -12.65
C GLY A 261 -24.32 5.91 -13.28
N TYR A 262 -23.32 5.18 -12.79
CA TYR A 262 -21.99 5.10 -13.40
C TYR A 262 -21.95 4.08 -14.55
N GLN A 263 -21.00 4.26 -15.47
CA GLN A 263 -20.70 3.27 -16.51
C GLN A 263 -19.53 2.38 -16.10
N LYS A 264 -19.62 1.09 -16.42
CA LYS A 264 -18.62 0.06 -16.09
C LYS A 264 -18.22 -0.65 -17.37
N LYS A 265 -16.92 -0.77 -17.65
CA LYS A 265 -16.39 -1.50 -18.81
C LYS A 265 -15.20 -2.38 -18.41
N VAL A 266 -15.15 -3.61 -18.91
CA VAL A 266 -13.95 -4.45 -18.82
C VAL A 266 -13.07 -4.10 -20.02
N LEU A 267 -11.91 -3.49 -19.78
CA LEU A 267 -11.03 -3.00 -20.85
C LEU A 267 -9.59 -3.43 -20.62
N ASP A 268 -8.93 -3.90 -21.68
CA ASP A 268 -7.48 -4.11 -21.70
C ASP A 268 -6.79 -2.92 -22.38
N LEU A 269 -6.33 -1.99 -21.55
CA LEU A 269 -5.73 -0.72 -22.00
C LEU A 269 -4.30 -0.86 -22.52
N ARG A 270 -3.77 -2.08 -22.62
CA ARG A 270 -2.55 -2.35 -23.40
C ARG A 270 -2.78 -2.14 -24.90
N TYR A 271 -4.03 -2.23 -25.34
CA TYR A 271 -4.43 -2.12 -26.73
C TYR A 271 -5.42 -0.97 -26.92
N SER A 272 -5.66 -0.59 -28.17
CA SER A 272 -6.64 0.43 -28.51
C SER A 272 -8.05 -0.02 -28.13
N VAL A 273 -8.78 0.87 -27.43
CA VAL A 273 -10.18 0.66 -27.02
C VAL A 273 -11.17 1.46 -27.86
N LYS A 274 -10.80 1.77 -29.11
CA LYS A 274 -11.63 2.57 -30.03
C LYS A 274 -12.98 1.93 -30.35
N SER A 275 -13.02 0.60 -30.44
CA SER A 275 -14.26 -0.17 -30.57
C SER A 275 -15.17 -0.05 -29.35
N ASP A 276 -14.60 0.09 -28.15
CA ASP A 276 -15.35 0.04 -26.89
C ASP A 276 -15.81 1.41 -26.42
N LEU A 277 -15.01 2.44 -26.69
CA LEU A 277 -15.24 3.82 -26.26
C LEU A 277 -15.69 4.75 -27.40
N HIS A 278 -15.64 4.34 -28.67
CA HIS A 278 -16.11 5.14 -29.81
C HIS A 278 -15.70 6.62 -29.73
N ALA A 279 -16.68 7.53 -29.54
CA ALA A 279 -16.52 8.98 -29.49
C ALA A 279 -16.60 9.57 -28.06
N PHE A 280 -16.42 8.73 -27.02
CA PHE A 280 -16.35 9.23 -25.64
C PHE A 280 -15.22 10.26 -25.51
N ASN A 281 -15.48 11.30 -24.72
CA ASN A 281 -14.50 12.30 -24.37
C ASN A 281 -14.70 12.71 -22.92
N PHE A 282 -13.61 12.73 -22.14
CA PHE A 282 -13.64 12.96 -20.71
C PHE A 282 -13.11 14.35 -20.35
N ASP A 283 -13.73 14.93 -19.33
CA ASP A 283 -13.29 16.16 -18.67
C ASP A 283 -12.19 15.89 -17.64
N GLY A 284 -11.92 14.63 -17.33
CA GLY A 284 -10.75 14.23 -16.56
C GLY A 284 -10.53 12.72 -16.58
N ILE A 285 -9.28 12.29 -16.49
CA ILE A 285 -8.93 10.86 -16.40
C ILE A 285 -8.11 10.62 -15.13
N LEU A 286 -8.52 9.66 -14.32
CA LEU A 286 -7.71 9.07 -13.27
C LEU A 286 -6.99 7.84 -13.84
N LEU A 287 -5.67 7.86 -13.79
CA LEU A 287 -4.79 6.77 -14.17
C LEU A 287 -4.00 6.33 -12.93
N ASP A 288 -4.67 5.56 -12.06
CA ASP A 288 -4.02 4.84 -10.95
C ASP A 288 -3.37 3.57 -11.50
N ALA A 289 -2.16 3.73 -12.04
CA ALA A 289 -1.60 2.77 -12.97
C ALA A 289 -1.11 1.49 -12.26
N PRO A 290 -1.25 0.31 -12.90
CA PRO A 290 -0.60 -0.91 -12.42
C PRO A 290 0.91 -0.68 -12.27
N CYS A 291 1.44 -0.98 -11.09
CA CYS A 291 2.82 -0.68 -10.72
C CYS A 291 3.41 -1.79 -9.86
N THR A 292 4.68 -1.64 -9.48
CA THR A 292 5.38 -2.59 -8.61
C THR A 292 4.82 -2.67 -7.19
N GLY A 293 4.07 -1.64 -6.77
CA GLY A 293 3.54 -1.51 -5.42
C GLY A 293 4.62 -1.28 -4.36
N SER A 294 5.83 -0.89 -4.75
CA SER A 294 7.01 -0.76 -3.88
C SER A 294 6.84 0.24 -2.73
N GLY A 295 5.97 1.24 -2.89
CA GLY A 295 5.56 2.15 -1.81
C GLY A 295 4.64 1.54 -0.75
N THR A 296 4.12 0.33 -0.99
CA THR A 296 3.25 -0.41 -0.05
C THR A 296 3.91 -1.65 0.57
N TRP A 297 5.19 -1.89 0.28
CA TRP A 297 5.89 -3.08 0.78
C TRP A 297 6.06 -3.11 2.31
N GLY A 298 5.85 -1.99 3.02
CA GLY A 298 5.66 -2.02 4.47
C GLY A 298 4.46 -2.87 4.93
N ARG A 299 3.46 -3.07 4.06
CA ARG A 299 2.30 -3.95 4.28
C ARG A 299 2.52 -5.37 3.72
N THR A 300 3.41 -5.52 2.75
CA THR A 300 3.79 -6.78 2.09
C THR A 300 5.32 -6.98 2.13
N PRO A 301 5.92 -7.11 3.33
CA PRO A 301 7.38 -7.08 3.47
C PRO A 301 8.08 -8.28 2.82
N GLU A 302 7.35 -9.35 2.47
CA GLU A 302 7.88 -10.45 1.66
C GLU A 302 8.51 -9.98 0.34
N MET A 303 8.05 -8.84 -0.19
CA MET A 303 8.50 -8.30 -1.47
C MET A 303 9.96 -7.84 -1.41
N LEU A 304 10.48 -7.51 -0.22
CA LEU A 304 11.91 -7.23 -0.01
C LEU A 304 12.81 -8.43 -0.36
N SER A 305 12.26 -9.65 -0.31
CA SER A 305 12.97 -10.90 -0.61
C SER A 305 12.63 -11.46 -1.98
N TYR A 306 11.37 -11.37 -2.41
CA TYR A 306 10.85 -12.09 -3.58
C TYR A 306 10.59 -11.22 -4.81
N PHE A 307 10.70 -9.89 -4.71
CA PHE A 307 10.47 -9.03 -5.87
C PHE A 307 11.57 -9.23 -6.92
N ASP A 308 11.13 -9.39 -8.17
CA ASP A 308 12.01 -9.46 -9.35
C ASP A 308 12.17 -8.05 -9.94
N ALA A 309 13.38 -7.51 -9.91
CA ALA A 309 13.71 -6.19 -10.44
C ALA A 309 13.34 -6.02 -11.92
N SER A 310 13.32 -7.10 -12.71
CA SER A 310 12.91 -7.03 -14.13
C SER A 310 11.48 -6.52 -14.30
N LYS A 311 10.63 -6.69 -13.28
CA LYS A 311 9.24 -6.21 -13.29
C LYS A 311 9.14 -4.69 -13.29
N ILE A 312 10.16 -3.95 -12.86
CA ILE A 312 10.18 -2.48 -12.94
C ILE A 312 9.98 -2.06 -14.40
N ASN A 313 10.82 -2.59 -15.31
CA ASN A 313 10.73 -2.29 -16.74
C ASN A 313 9.42 -2.77 -17.38
N TYR A 314 8.89 -3.92 -16.93
CA TYR A 314 7.58 -4.40 -17.35
C TYR A 314 6.47 -3.39 -17.01
N PHE A 315 6.43 -2.89 -15.77
CA PHE A 315 5.42 -1.93 -15.34
C PHE A 315 5.60 -0.57 -15.99
N VAL A 316 6.84 -0.09 -16.17
CA VAL A 316 7.13 1.13 -16.94
C VAL A 316 6.52 1.04 -18.34
N LYS A 317 6.77 -0.06 -19.06
CA LYS A 317 6.19 -0.25 -20.40
C LYS A 317 4.66 -0.30 -20.35
N LEU A 318 4.10 -1.07 -19.43
CA LEU A 318 2.65 -1.19 -19.26
C LEU A 318 1.99 0.17 -18.98
N GLN A 319 2.56 0.98 -18.11
CA GLN A 319 2.08 2.32 -17.77
C GLN A 319 2.09 3.25 -18.99
N ARG A 320 3.12 3.16 -19.84
CA ARG A 320 3.21 3.92 -21.09
C ARG A 320 2.19 3.46 -22.13
N ASP A 321 2.02 2.15 -22.30
CA ASP A 321 1.03 1.58 -23.21
C ASP A 321 -0.39 2.01 -22.81
N ILE A 322 -0.71 1.98 -21.50
CA ILE A 322 -1.99 2.48 -20.99
C ILE A 322 -2.15 3.98 -21.27
N ALA A 323 -1.15 4.81 -20.92
CA ALA A 323 -1.21 6.25 -21.14
C ALA A 323 -1.46 6.62 -22.62
N LEU A 324 -0.77 5.93 -23.54
CA LEU A 324 -0.96 6.09 -24.99
C LEU A 324 -2.39 5.81 -25.44
N ASN A 325 -3.06 4.82 -24.84
CA ASN A 325 -4.41 4.42 -25.21
C ASN A 325 -5.52 5.23 -24.50
N VAL A 326 -5.25 5.88 -23.37
CA VAL A 326 -6.26 6.68 -22.64
C VAL A 326 -6.25 8.18 -23.01
N VAL A 327 -5.08 8.76 -23.27
CA VAL A 327 -4.95 10.20 -23.58
C VAL A 327 -5.76 10.68 -24.79
N PRO A 328 -5.97 9.88 -25.86
CA PRO A 328 -6.84 10.28 -26.96
C PRO A 328 -8.27 10.66 -26.54
N TYR A 329 -8.79 10.05 -25.46
CA TYR A 329 -10.15 10.29 -24.94
C TYR A 329 -10.25 11.46 -23.96
N LEU A 330 -9.14 12.08 -23.59
CA LEU A 330 -9.15 13.28 -22.75
C LEU A 330 -9.42 14.51 -23.63
N LYS A 331 -10.30 15.42 -23.22
CA LYS A 331 -10.51 16.69 -23.94
C LYS A 331 -9.26 17.58 -23.83
N SER A 332 -9.03 18.47 -24.80
CA SER A 332 -7.97 19.49 -24.69
C SER A 332 -8.25 20.42 -23.50
N GLY A 333 -7.19 20.86 -22.82
CA GLY A 333 -7.27 21.67 -21.61
C GLY A 333 -7.69 20.93 -20.33
N GLN A 334 -7.96 19.62 -20.40
CA GLN A 334 -8.46 18.84 -19.27
C GLN A 334 -7.38 17.95 -18.62
N PRO A 335 -7.55 17.57 -17.35
CA PRO A 335 -6.53 16.85 -16.60
C PRO A 335 -6.44 15.34 -16.82
N LEU A 336 -5.20 14.84 -16.87
CA LEU A 336 -4.87 13.44 -16.57
C LEU A 336 -4.16 13.39 -15.21
N ILE A 337 -4.69 12.60 -14.29
CA ILE A 337 -4.08 12.36 -12.98
C ILE A 337 -3.40 11.00 -13.01
N TYR A 338 -2.08 11.01 -13.22
CA TYR A 338 -1.25 9.82 -13.15
C TYR A 338 -0.87 9.53 -11.71
N MET A 339 -1.08 8.31 -11.24
CA MET A 339 -0.74 7.87 -9.89
C MET A 339 -0.09 6.50 -9.93
N THR A 340 0.82 6.26 -8.99
CA THR A 340 1.35 4.92 -8.69
C THR A 340 1.50 4.77 -7.17
N CYS A 341 1.56 3.54 -6.69
CA CYS A 341 2.09 3.23 -5.36
C CYS A 341 3.51 2.66 -5.44
N SER A 342 4.33 3.21 -6.34
CA SER A 342 5.74 2.87 -6.51
C SER A 342 6.65 3.96 -5.96
N VAL A 343 7.81 3.56 -5.45
CA VAL A 343 8.93 4.46 -5.08
C VAL A 343 10.04 4.49 -6.13
N PHE A 344 9.90 3.75 -7.24
CA PHE A 344 10.95 3.67 -8.27
C PHE A 344 10.89 4.85 -9.24
N GLU A 345 12.06 5.45 -9.51
CA GLU A 345 12.20 6.62 -10.37
C GLU A 345 11.66 6.35 -11.78
N ALA A 346 11.93 5.15 -12.30
CA ALA A 346 11.55 4.76 -13.65
C ALA A 346 10.02 4.74 -13.86
N GLU A 347 9.26 4.28 -12.85
CA GLU A 347 7.79 4.26 -12.89
C GLU A 347 7.20 5.66 -12.66
N ASN A 348 7.90 6.55 -11.96
CA ASN A 348 7.39 7.85 -11.57
C ASN A 348 7.94 8.96 -12.48
N GLU A 349 9.03 9.61 -12.08
CA GLU A 349 9.66 10.70 -12.81
C GLU A 349 10.03 10.30 -14.25
N GLY A 350 10.48 9.07 -14.46
CA GLY A 350 10.80 8.52 -15.78
C GLY A 350 9.59 8.47 -16.72
N ASN A 351 8.41 8.11 -16.21
CA ASN A 351 7.18 8.15 -17.00
C ASN A 351 6.63 9.57 -17.16
N VAL A 352 6.80 10.44 -16.15
CA VAL A 352 6.45 11.85 -16.30
C VAL A 352 7.21 12.50 -17.44
N ALA A 353 8.53 12.28 -17.51
CA ALA A 353 9.37 12.75 -18.60
C ALA A 353 8.92 12.17 -19.95
N TYR A 354 8.62 10.87 -20.00
CA TYR A 354 8.12 10.21 -21.21
C TYR A 354 6.78 10.82 -21.68
N PHE A 355 5.81 11.02 -20.79
CA PHE A 355 4.50 11.59 -21.14
C PHE A 355 4.62 13.02 -21.66
N ASN A 356 5.42 13.86 -21.01
CA ASN A 356 5.61 15.26 -21.43
C ASN A 356 6.28 15.37 -22.81
N ALA A 357 7.14 14.41 -23.16
CA ALA A 357 7.86 14.38 -24.43
C ALA A 357 7.06 13.72 -25.58
N ASN A 358 6.26 12.69 -25.29
CA ASN A 358 5.68 11.81 -26.33
C ASN A 358 4.15 11.89 -26.42
N LEU A 359 3.48 12.51 -25.46
CA LEU A 359 2.02 12.67 -25.46
C LEU A 359 1.66 14.16 -25.54
N PRO A 360 0.45 14.52 -26.00
CA PRO A 360 -0.03 15.90 -26.01
C PRO A 360 -0.40 16.37 -24.59
N LEU A 361 0.50 16.17 -23.62
CA LEU A 361 0.34 16.51 -22.23
C LEU A 361 1.42 17.52 -21.82
N HIS A 362 1.11 18.37 -20.86
CA HIS A 362 2.11 19.13 -20.12
C HIS A 362 1.93 18.92 -18.63
N LEU A 363 3.03 18.80 -17.90
CA LEU A 363 3.00 18.64 -16.45
C LEU A 363 2.56 19.95 -15.79
N GLU A 364 1.50 19.90 -14.98
CA GLU A 364 1.09 21.02 -14.11
C GLU A 364 1.79 20.91 -12.74
N SER A 365 1.78 19.71 -12.15
CA SER A 365 2.40 19.46 -10.83
C SER A 365 2.65 17.97 -10.60
N MET A 366 3.61 17.64 -9.74
CA MET A 366 3.83 16.26 -9.26
C MET A 366 4.38 16.25 -7.83
N GLU A 367 4.12 15.17 -7.12
CA GLU A 367 4.58 14.96 -5.75
C GLU A 367 4.79 13.46 -5.48
N LEU A 368 5.84 13.17 -4.71
CA LEU A 368 6.01 11.89 -4.05
C LEU A 368 5.49 12.02 -2.62
N ILE A 369 4.27 11.55 -2.39
CA ILE A 369 3.57 11.64 -1.11
C ILE A 369 4.11 10.54 -0.19
N GLN A 370 4.91 10.95 0.79
CA GLN A 370 5.56 10.05 1.74
C GLN A 370 4.89 10.16 3.11
N LYS A 371 4.40 9.04 3.64
CA LYS A 371 3.66 8.99 4.91
C LYS A 371 4.27 8.03 5.93
N HIS A 372 5.55 7.70 5.76
CA HIS A 372 6.31 6.79 6.61
C HIS A 372 6.27 7.15 8.10
N THR A 373 6.51 8.43 8.44
CA THR A 373 6.44 8.93 9.83
C THR A 373 5.05 8.81 10.45
N GLN A 374 4.01 8.80 9.63
CA GLN A 374 2.62 8.58 10.04
C GLN A 374 2.22 7.10 9.92
N LYS A 375 3.15 6.18 9.65
CA LYS A 375 2.92 4.75 9.39
C LYS A 375 2.01 4.46 8.19
N GLY A 376 1.96 5.38 7.24
CA GLY A 376 1.29 5.23 5.95
C GLY A 376 2.24 4.78 4.84
N ASP A 377 1.65 4.56 3.67
CA ASP A 377 2.38 4.15 2.47
C ASP A 377 3.06 5.35 1.77
N THR A 378 3.78 5.06 0.69
CA THR A 378 4.24 6.08 -0.26
C THR A 378 3.56 5.93 -1.60
N LEU A 379 3.04 7.05 -2.12
CA LEU A 379 2.40 7.13 -3.42
C LEU A 379 2.97 8.28 -4.22
N PHE A 380 3.00 8.12 -5.54
CA PHE A 380 3.33 9.19 -6.48
C PHE A 380 2.06 9.70 -7.15
N VAL A 381 2.00 11.00 -7.39
CA VAL A 381 0.95 11.63 -8.18
C VAL A 381 1.53 12.71 -9.09
N ALA A 382 1.06 12.75 -10.33
CA ALA A 382 1.34 13.80 -11.29
C ALA A 382 0.05 14.23 -11.98
N ARG A 383 -0.22 15.54 -11.99
CA ARG A 383 -1.31 16.14 -12.74
C ARG A 383 -0.74 16.71 -14.03
N PHE A 384 -1.24 16.20 -15.14
CA PHE A 384 -1.00 16.73 -16.47
C PHE A 384 -2.24 17.43 -16.99
N ILE A 385 -2.06 18.36 -17.91
CA ILE A 385 -3.12 18.97 -18.69
C ILE A 385 -2.89 18.66 -20.17
N LYS A 386 -3.94 18.25 -20.89
CA LYS A 386 -3.84 17.99 -22.34
C LYS A 386 -3.72 19.32 -23.10
N LYS A 387 -2.77 19.36 -24.04
CA LYS A 387 -2.51 20.52 -24.90
C LYS A 387 -3.66 20.80 -25.87
#